data_AF-A0A7C4JTJ8-F1
#
_entry.id   AF-A0A7C4JTJ8-F1
#
_cell.length_a   1.000
_cell.length_b   1.000
_cell.length_c   1.000
_cell.angle_alpha   90.00
_cell.angle_beta   90.00
_cell.angle_gamma   90.00
#
_symmetry.space_group_name_H-M   'P 1'
#
loop_
_entity.id
_entity.type
_entity.pdbx_description
1 polymer ?
#
loop_
_entity_poly.entity_id
_entity_poly.type
_entity_poly.pdbx_seq_one_letter_code
_entity_poly.pdbx_strand_id
1 'polypeptide(L)'
;MRLSAFLGYLAGTTAIVALVTAALMWLVPVARMHVFFAGSVAVLFSLLCAALFAAGKRAATSANKQAFIQLVMASVFGKMIAALAPLFVYREVAKPQDAWYVGLFLLQYVVYTAFEVWFMTRLART
;
A
#
# COMPACT_ATOMS: atom_id res chain seq x y z
N MET A 1 -8.58 7.35 -16.38
CA MET A 1 -8.20 8.29 -15.28
C MET A 1 -6.88 8.99 -15.60
N ARG A 2 -6.75 10.31 -15.37
CA ARG A 2 -5.51 11.08 -15.63
C ARG A 2 -4.47 10.86 -14.50
N LEU A 3 -3.18 10.93 -14.83
CA LEU A 3 -2.08 10.72 -13.87
C LEU A 3 -2.10 11.74 -12.72
N SER A 4 -2.37 13.01 -13.01
CA SER A 4 -2.47 14.06 -11.99
C SER A 4 -3.58 13.79 -10.98
N ALA A 5 -4.74 13.30 -11.44
CA ALA A 5 -5.84 12.91 -10.56
C ALA A 5 -5.44 11.71 -9.69
N PHE A 6 -4.76 10.70 -10.26
CA PHE A 6 -4.25 9.56 -9.49
C PHE A 6 -3.28 9.97 -8.39
N LEU A 7 -2.30 10.81 -8.73
CA LEU A 7 -1.34 11.32 -7.75
C LEU A 7 -2.02 12.12 -6.64
N GLY A 8 -3.08 12.90 -6.97
CA GLY A 8 -3.90 13.57 -5.97
C GLY A 8 -4.59 12.61 -5.00
N TYR A 9 -5.22 11.55 -5.50
CA TYR A 9 -5.85 10.54 -4.63
C TYR A 9 -4.84 9.72 -3.83
N LEU A 10 -3.69 9.39 -4.43
CA LEU A 10 -2.60 8.70 -3.74
C LEU A 10 -2.08 9.57 -2.59
N ALA A 11 -1.77 10.84 -2.86
CA ALA A 11 -1.31 11.78 -1.84
C ALA A 11 -2.35 11.97 -0.73
N GLY A 12 -3.64 12.08 -1.07
CA GLY A 12 -4.73 12.13 -0.09
C GLY A 12 -4.81 10.87 0.77
N THR A 13 -4.70 9.69 0.17
CA THR A 13 -4.71 8.41 0.89
C THR A 13 -3.50 8.29 1.81
N THR A 14 -2.31 8.63 1.33
CA THR A 14 -1.08 8.64 2.12
C THR A 14 -1.16 9.64 3.28
N ALA A 15 -1.75 10.81 3.07
CA ALA A 15 -1.96 11.81 4.12
C ALA A 15 -2.95 11.31 5.19
N ILE A 16 -4.06 10.66 4.78
CA ILE A 16 -5.01 10.03 5.72
C ILE A 16 -4.31 8.94 6.52
N VAL A 17 -3.56 8.05 5.87
CA VAL A 17 -2.80 6.99 6.55
C VAL A 17 -1.81 7.60 7.54
N ALA A 18 -1.07 8.64 7.13
CA ALA A 18 -0.12 9.32 8.00
C ALA A 18 -0.82 9.93 9.23
N LEU A 19 -1.93 10.63 9.04
CA LEU A 19 -2.73 11.22 10.13
C LEU A 19 -3.29 10.15 11.08
N VAL A 20 -3.84 9.05 10.55
CA VAL A 20 -4.35 7.95 11.36
C VAL A 20 -3.23 7.30 12.17
N THR A 21 -2.08 7.04 11.55
CA THR A 21 -0.93 6.48 12.28
C THR A 21 -0.38 7.45 13.32
N ALA A 22 -0.33 8.76 13.02
CA ALA A 22 0.12 9.77 13.97
C ALA A 22 -0.83 9.92 15.16
N ALA A 23 -2.15 9.88 14.93
CA ALA A 23 -3.15 9.85 15.99
C ALA A 23 -3.00 8.60 16.86
N LEU A 24 -2.77 7.43 16.24
CA LEU A 24 -2.57 6.18 16.97
C LEU A 24 -1.30 6.20 17.83
N MET A 25 -0.22 6.81 17.33
CA MET A 25 1.03 7.03 18.07
C MET A 25 0.89 8.05 19.20
N TRP A 26 -0.10 8.94 19.12
CA TRP A 26 -0.42 9.86 20.20
C TRP A 26 -1.16 9.16 21.34
N LEU A 27 -2.12 8.28 21.00
CA LEU A 27 -2.91 7.47 21.93
C LEU A 27 -2.12 6.31 22.56
N VAL A 28 -1.21 5.69 21.81
CA VAL A 28 -0.45 4.52 22.26
C VAL A 28 1.06 4.84 22.24
N PRO A 29 1.69 5.12 23.39
CA PRO A 29 3.10 5.53 23.44
C PRO A 29 4.07 4.44 22.95
N VAL A 30 3.69 3.15 23.08
CA VAL A 30 4.47 2.01 22.55
C VAL A 30 4.60 2.06 21.02
N ALA A 31 3.60 2.61 20.32
CA ALA A 31 3.61 2.71 18.86
C ALA A 31 4.64 3.73 18.33
N ARG A 32 5.14 4.66 19.18
CA ARG A 32 6.13 5.67 18.79
C ARG A 32 7.49 5.07 18.43
N MET A 33 7.84 3.91 18.98
CA MET A 33 9.09 3.22 18.62
C MET A 33 9.07 2.65 17.20
N HIS A 34 7.89 2.55 16.58
CA HIS A 34 7.68 1.93 15.26
C HIS A 34 7.45 2.96 14.13
N VAL A 35 7.72 4.25 14.36
CA VAL A 35 7.49 5.33 13.36
C VAL A 35 8.25 5.07 12.06
N PHE A 36 9.53 4.72 12.15
CA PHE A 36 10.35 4.42 10.97
C PHE A 36 9.82 3.23 10.18
N PHE A 37 9.30 2.22 10.86
CA PHE A 37 8.69 1.06 10.21
C PHE A 37 7.39 1.44 9.49
N ALA A 38 6.49 2.15 10.17
CA ALA A 38 5.23 2.63 9.58
C ALA A 38 5.47 3.57 8.37
N GLY A 39 6.50 4.41 8.42
CA GLY A 39 6.91 5.25 7.30
C GLY A 39 7.41 4.43 6.10
N SER A 40 8.30 3.46 6.36
CA SER A 40 8.85 2.56 5.34
C SER A 40 7.76 1.77 4.62
N VAL A 41 6.80 1.23 5.38
CA VAL A 41 5.68 0.46 4.85
C VAL A 41 4.73 1.34 4.02
N ALA A 42 4.44 2.57 4.47
CA ALA A 42 3.63 3.50 3.71
C ALA A 42 4.27 3.87 2.36
N VAL A 43 5.59 4.07 2.32
CA VAL A 43 6.34 4.33 1.09
C VAL A 43 6.28 3.12 0.16
N LEU A 44 6.50 1.91 0.68
CA LEU A 44 6.44 0.67 -0.08
C LEU A 44 5.08 0.49 -0.77
N PHE A 45 3.97 0.63 -0.04
CA PHE A 45 2.63 0.50 -0.60
C PHE A 45 2.29 1.61 -1.60
N SER A 46 2.76 2.84 -1.34
CA SER A 46 2.58 3.96 -2.28
C SER A 46 3.29 3.71 -3.61
N LEU A 47 4.53 3.19 -3.56
CA LEU A 47 5.29 2.80 -4.76
C LEU A 47 4.61 1.65 -5.51
N LEU A 48 4.11 0.65 -4.80
CA LEU A 48 3.32 -0.44 -5.38
C LEU A 48 2.09 0.10 -6.13
N CYS A 49 1.32 1.00 -5.51
CA CYS A 49 0.15 1.62 -6.15
C CYS A 49 0.56 2.40 -7.41
N ALA A 50 1.65 3.17 -7.35
CA ALA A 50 2.15 3.93 -8.50
C ALA A 50 2.58 3.02 -9.67
N ALA A 51 3.32 1.93 -9.36
CA ALA A 51 3.74 0.94 -10.35
C ALA A 51 2.52 0.26 -11.00
N LEU A 52 1.53 -0.13 -10.19
CA LEU A 52 0.29 -0.75 -10.65
C LEU A 52 -0.59 0.19 -11.48
N PHE A 53 -0.62 1.48 -11.15
CA PHE A 53 -1.33 2.46 -11.97
C PHE A 53 -0.67 2.62 -13.35
N ALA A 54 0.67 2.70 -13.39
CA ALA A 54 1.41 2.79 -14.66
C ALA A 54 1.22 1.53 -15.52
N ALA A 55 1.34 0.35 -14.91
CA ALA A 55 1.10 -0.92 -15.58
C ALA A 55 -0.36 -1.08 -16.01
N GLY A 56 -1.31 -0.70 -15.15
CA GLY A 56 -2.74 -0.79 -15.40
C GLY A 56 -3.18 0.11 -16.55
N LYS A 57 -2.62 1.33 -16.63
CA LYS A 57 -2.90 2.25 -17.74
C LYS A 57 -2.43 1.67 -19.08
N ARG A 58 -1.26 1.02 -19.12
CA ARG A 58 -0.74 0.35 -20.33
C ARG A 58 -1.57 -0.88 -20.68
N ALA A 59 -1.97 -1.67 -19.69
CA ALA A 59 -2.78 -2.87 -19.87
C ALA A 59 -4.21 -2.55 -20.34
N ALA A 60 -4.82 -1.47 -19.84
CA ALA A 60 -6.16 -1.03 -20.23
C ALA A 60 -6.23 -0.57 -21.70
N THR A 61 -5.15 0.02 -22.22
CA THR A 61 -5.05 0.40 -23.64
C THR A 61 -4.59 -0.75 -24.55
N SER A 62 -4.23 -1.90 -23.98
CA SER A 62 -3.80 -3.06 -24.76
C SER A 62 -5.00 -3.79 -25.34
N ALA A 63 -4.90 -4.27 -26.57
CA ALA A 63 -5.92 -5.10 -27.20
C ALA A 63 -6.20 -6.42 -26.44
N ASN A 64 -5.27 -6.83 -25.56
CA ASN A 64 -5.37 -8.08 -24.81
C ASN A 64 -6.05 -7.90 -23.44
N LYS A 65 -7.34 -8.27 -23.36
CA LYS A 65 -8.11 -8.28 -22.10
C LYS A 65 -7.50 -9.14 -20.99
N GLN A 66 -6.69 -10.15 -21.32
CA GLN A 66 -6.02 -10.99 -20.33
C GLN A 66 -4.85 -10.28 -19.64
N ALA A 67 -4.24 -9.28 -20.27
CA ALA A 67 -3.13 -8.52 -19.68
C ALA A 67 -3.57 -7.76 -18.42
N PHE A 68 -4.80 -7.25 -18.40
CA PHE A 68 -5.36 -6.60 -17.22
C PHE A 68 -5.60 -7.58 -16.07
N ILE A 69 -6.16 -8.76 -16.36
CA ILE A 69 -6.40 -9.80 -15.36
C ILE A 69 -5.08 -10.32 -14.78
N GLN A 70 -4.08 -10.58 -15.64
CA GLN A 70 -2.75 -11.01 -15.20
C GLN A 70 -2.08 -9.97 -14.31
N LEU A 71 -2.26 -8.67 -14.60
CA LEU A 71 -1.74 -7.60 -13.75
C LEU A 71 -2.40 -7.59 -12.36
N VAL A 72 -3.72 -7.76 -12.30
CA VAL A 72 -4.44 -7.84 -11.01
C VAL A 72 -3.94 -9.03 -10.20
N MET A 73 -3.79 -10.21 -10.83
CA MET A 73 -3.23 -11.39 -10.16
C MET A 73 -1.80 -11.14 -9.67
N ALA A 74 -0.94 -10.55 -10.50
CA ALA A 74 0.43 -10.21 -10.14
C ALA A 74 0.47 -9.22 -8.97
N SER A 75 -0.47 -8.27 -8.89
CA SER A 75 -0.60 -7.37 -7.74
C SER A 75 -0.89 -8.13 -6.45
N VAL A 76 -1.88 -9.02 -6.47
CA VAL A 76 -2.30 -9.78 -5.29
C VAL A 76 -1.14 -10.64 -4.78
N PHE A 77 -0.50 -11.42 -5.65
CA PHE A 77 0.66 -12.23 -5.28
C PHE A 77 1.86 -11.38 -4.85
N GLY A 78 2.16 -10.30 -5.59
CA GLY A 78 3.25 -9.39 -5.28
C GLY A 78 3.08 -8.76 -3.90
N LYS A 79 1.86 -8.39 -3.53
CA LYS A 79 1.54 -7.87 -2.20
C LYS A 79 1.67 -8.90 -1.09
N MET A 80 1.30 -10.16 -1.32
CA MET A 80 1.49 -11.20 -0.31
C MET A 80 2.96 -11.34 0.06
N ILE A 81 3.85 -11.33 -0.94
CA ILE A 81 5.30 -11.38 -0.73
C ILE A 81 5.81 -10.07 -0.10
N ALA A 82 5.39 -8.92 -0.65
CA ALA A 82 5.78 -7.61 -0.17
C ALA A 82 5.25 -7.29 1.24
N ALA A 83 4.22 -7.99 1.72
CA ALA A 83 3.74 -7.88 3.08
C ALA A 83 4.60 -8.67 4.07
N LEU A 84 5.09 -9.85 3.66
CA LEU A 84 5.94 -10.68 4.50
C LEU A 84 7.34 -10.09 4.68
N ALA A 85 7.94 -9.58 3.61
CA ALA A 85 9.31 -9.06 3.63
C ALA A 85 9.58 -8.01 4.73
N PRO A 86 8.84 -6.88 4.83
CA PRO A 86 9.08 -5.87 5.86
C PRO A 86 8.77 -6.39 7.27
N LEU A 87 7.78 -7.27 7.45
CA LEU A 87 7.49 -7.87 8.76
C LEU A 87 8.64 -8.77 9.26
N PHE A 88 9.20 -9.60 8.38
CA PHE A 88 10.35 -10.44 8.71
C PHE A 88 11.60 -9.61 8.98
N VAL A 89 11.93 -8.67 8.09
CA VAL A 89 13.10 -7.79 8.25
C VAL A 89 12.99 -7.00 9.55
N TYR A 90 11.82 -6.44 9.86
CA TYR A 90 11.63 -5.68 11.10
C TYR A 90 11.76 -6.56 12.35
N ARG A 91 11.23 -7.79 12.31
CA ARG A 91 11.36 -8.74 13.42
C ARG A 91 12.81 -9.10 13.71
N GLU A 92 13.60 -9.38 12.67
CA GLU A 92 15.01 -9.79 12.83
C GLU A 92 15.91 -8.64 13.26
N VAL A 93 15.71 -7.44 12.70
CA VAL A 93 16.57 -6.28 12.96
C VAL A 93 16.21 -5.60 14.29
N ALA A 94 14.92 -5.34 14.52
CA ALA A 94 14.48 -4.52 15.65
C ALA A 94 14.09 -5.34 16.89
N LYS A 95 13.93 -6.67 16.77
CA LYS A 95 13.48 -7.58 17.83
C LYS A 95 12.40 -6.95 18.73
N PRO A 96 11.29 -6.48 18.13
CA PRO A 96 10.27 -5.75 18.88
C PRO A 96 9.72 -6.63 20.01
N GLN A 97 9.66 -6.09 21.22
CA GLN A 97 9.12 -6.81 22.38
C GLN A 97 7.60 -6.99 22.29
N ASP A 98 6.92 -6.15 21.50
CA ASP A 98 5.47 -6.14 21.34
C ASP A 98 5.03 -6.36 19.88
N ALA A 99 3.87 -7.00 19.68
CA ALA A 99 3.32 -7.28 18.35
C ALA A 99 2.57 -6.10 17.69
N TRP A 100 2.62 -4.90 18.28
CA TRP A 100 1.88 -3.71 17.82
C TRP A 100 2.27 -3.24 16.41
N TYR A 101 3.51 -3.50 15.98
CA TYR A 101 3.97 -3.21 14.62
C TYR A 101 3.18 -3.97 13.54
N VAL A 102 2.68 -5.17 13.85
CA VAL A 102 1.83 -5.96 12.94
C VAL A 102 0.48 -5.29 12.74
N GLY A 103 -0.11 -4.74 13.81
CA GLY A 103 -1.38 -4.01 13.75
C GLY A 103 -1.27 -2.74 12.89
N LEU A 104 -0.20 -1.96 13.08
CA LEU A 104 0.09 -0.78 12.25
C LEU A 104 0.29 -1.15 10.78
N PHE A 105 1.03 -2.23 10.52
CA PHE A 105 1.21 -2.77 9.17
C PHE A 105 -0.12 -3.15 8.53
N LEU A 106 -0.96 -3.90 9.25
CA LEU A 106 -2.25 -4.37 8.75
C LEU A 106 -3.18 -3.20 8.41
N LEU A 107 -3.20 -2.15 9.24
CA LEU A 107 -4.00 -0.95 9.00
C LEU A 107 -3.59 -0.29 7.68
N GLN A 108 -2.30 -0.08 7.44
CA GLN A 108 -1.81 0.48 6.19
C GLN A 108 -2.13 -0.44 4.99
N TYR A 109 -1.89 -1.75 5.15
CA TYR A 109 -2.16 -2.74 4.12
C TYR A 109 -3.62 -2.70 3.65
N VAL A 110 -4.58 -2.65 4.58
CA VAL A 110 -6.02 -2.63 4.25
C VAL A 110 -6.39 -1.34 3.52
N VAL A 111 -5.95 -0.18 4.02
CA VAL A 111 -6.27 1.12 3.41
C VAL A 111 -5.71 1.22 1.99
N TYR A 112 -4.44 0.87 1.78
CA TYR A 112 -3.84 0.89 0.44
C TYR A 112 -4.45 -0.18 -0.49
N THR A 113 -4.88 -1.32 0.05
CA THR A 113 -5.56 -2.35 -0.75
C THR A 113 -6.95 -1.91 -1.18
N ALA A 114 -7.73 -1.26 -0.31
CA ALA A 114 -9.01 -0.69 -0.68
C ALA A 114 -8.85 0.39 -1.77
N PHE A 115 -7.85 1.28 -1.61
CA PHE A 115 -7.51 2.28 -2.61
C PHE A 115 -7.13 1.64 -3.95
N GLU A 116 -6.33 0.57 -3.91
CA GLU A 116 -5.93 -0.16 -5.11
C GLU A 116 -7.10 -0.74 -5.89
N VAL A 117 -7.92 -1.52 -5.21
CA VAL A 117 -9.09 -2.17 -5.84
C VAL A 117 -10.01 -1.10 -6.44
N TRP A 118 -10.19 0.02 -5.75
CA TRP A 118 -10.97 1.14 -6.26
C TRP A 118 -10.40 1.72 -7.56
N PHE A 119 -9.11 2.07 -7.61
CA PHE A 119 -8.54 2.69 -8.82
C PHE A 119 -8.42 1.69 -9.97
N MET A 120 -8.10 0.42 -9.68
CA MET A 120 -8.03 -0.67 -10.65
C MET A 120 -9.39 -0.90 -11.31
N THR A 121 -10.46 -0.98 -10.50
CA THR A 121 -11.83 -1.13 -11.01
C THR A 121 -12.24 0.05 -11.89
N ARG A 122 -11.81 1.26 -11.54
CA ARG A 122 -12.07 2.46 -12.34
C ARG A 122 -11.26 2.48 -13.64
N LEU A 123 -10.03 1.96 -13.63
CA LEU A 123 -9.22 1.78 -14.84
C LEU A 123 -9.82 0.72 -15.77
N ALA A 124 -10.34 -0.38 -15.24
CA ALA A 124 -10.95 -1.46 -16.01
C ALA A 124 -12.21 -1.02 -16.80
N ARG A 125 -12.87 0.05 -16.34
CA ARG A 125 -14.05 0.64 -16.98
C ARG A 125 -13.73 1.76 -17.98
N THR A 126 -12.46 2.11 -18.14
CA THR A 126 -12.01 3.13 -19.12
C THR A 126 -11.66 2.45 -20.43
#